data_AF-A0A965ZCL4-F1
#
_entry.id   AF-A0A965ZCL4-F1
#
_cell.length_a   1.000
_cell.length_b   1.000
_cell.length_c   1.000
_cell.angle_alpha   90.00
_cell.angle_beta   90.00
_cell.angle_gamma   90.00
#
_symmetry.space_group_name_H-M   'P 1'
#
loop_
_entity.id
_entity.type
_entity.pdbx_description
1 polymer ?
#
loop_
_entity_poly.entity_id
_entity_poly.type
_entity_poly.pdbx_seq_one_letter_code
_entity_poly.pdbx_strand_id
1 'polypeptide(L)'
;MKYIRILAFIAFLPLSGWAQNVEFEKNNFSSEQYSALHEAKKNIKKGDNYFFSSIPGYQAALEYYLQAYSFNPANAELNYKIGKSYLGSVQKVKSIPFLEKAASLNKEVGKTKEQPSDLQYLLARAYHLNYEFDRAITAYQTYMNSLSPAHLSEVQHDIQRAVKHCKTAQTMMANPVRVFIDNLGAPINSIYPEYSPIIDPEEKMLVFTSCRPSTTGG
;
A
#
# COMPACT_ATOMS: atom_id res chain seq x y z
N MET A 1 -20.76 -39.28 48.05
CA MET A 1 -20.40 -38.05 47.31
C MET A 1 -19.55 -38.45 46.11
N LYS A 2 -20.13 -38.48 44.90
CA LYS A 2 -19.41 -38.79 43.64
C LYS A 2 -19.56 -37.57 42.73
N TYR A 3 -18.46 -36.89 42.45
CA TYR A 3 -18.44 -35.71 41.57
C TYR A 3 -18.38 -36.16 40.11
N ILE A 4 -19.41 -35.83 39.34
CA ILE A 4 -19.44 -36.00 37.88
C ILE A 4 -18.66 -34.82 37.27
N ARG A 5 -17.53 -35.10 36.62
CA ARG A 5 -16.80 -34.12 35.82
C ARG A 5 -17.34 -34.14 34.40
N ILE A 6 -18.07 -33.10 34.02
CA ILE A 6 -18.51 -32.89 32.64
C ILE A 6 -17.34 -32.25 31.88
N LEU A 7 -16.72 -33.03 31.00
CA LEU A 7 -15.74 -32.52 30.02
C LEU A 7 -16.51 -31.90 28.85
N ALA A 8 -16.56 -30.57 28.80
CA ALA A 8 -17.07 -29.84 27.65
C ALA A 8 -16.01 -29.84 26.53
N PHE A 9 -16.22 -30.66 25.51
CA PHE A 9 -15.47 -30.60 24.26
C PHE A 9 -15.97 -29.38 23.47
N ILE A 10 -15.25 -28.26 23.53
CA ILE A 10 -15.47 -27.13 22.63
C ILE A 10 -14.81 -27.50 21.31
N ALA A 11 -15.62 -27.99 20.37
CA ALA A 11 -15.19 -28.18 18.99
C ALA A 11 -14.94 -26.80 18.35
N PHE A 12 -13.67 -26.43 18.23
CA PHE A 12 -13.26 -25.27 17.45
C PHE A 12 -13.35 -25.64 15.98
N LEU A 13 -14.53 -25.44 15.37
CA LEU A 13 -14.69 -25.53 13.92
C LEU A 13 -13.95 -24.34 13.31
N PRO A 14 -12.91 -24.56 12.47
CA PRO A 14 -12.35 -23.46 11.71
C PRO A 14 -13.43 -22.97 10.75
N LEU A 15 -13.94 -21.77 11.00
CA LEU A 15 -14.69 -20.99 10.01
C LEU A 15 -13.73 -20.63 8.89
N SER A 16 -13.42 -21.57 8.00
CA SER A 16 -12.97 -21.25 6.65
C SER A 16 -14.17 -20.72 5.86
N GLY A 17 -14.72 -19.59 6.32
CA GLY A 17 -15.66 -18.79 5.58
C GLY A 17 -14.86 -18.10 4.49
N TRP A 18 -15.22 -18.36 3.24
CA TRP A 18 -14.78 -17.54 2.12
C TRP A 18 -15.15 -16.10 2.49
N ALA A 19 -14.15 -15.23 2.64
CA ALA A 19 -14.41 -13.85 3.01
C ALA A 19 -15.22 -13.22 1.86
N GLN A 20 -16.52 -13.03 2.07
CA GLN A 20 -17.40 -12.41 1.09
C GLN A 20 -17.24 -10.90 1.18
N ASN A 21 -17.19 -10.25 0.02
CA ASN A 21 -17.24 -8.80 -0.06
C ASN A 21 -18.59 -8.27 0.46
N VAL A 22 -18.54 -7.33 1.40
CA VAL A 22 -19.71 -6.70 2.04
C VAL A 22 -19.76 -5.24 1.62
N GLU A 23 -20.80 -4.88 0.87
CA GLU A 23 -21.03 -3.50 0.44
C GLU A 23 -21.64 -2.64 1.56
N PHE A 24 -21.41 -1.33 1.50
CA PHE A 24 -22.00 -0.34 2.41
C PHE A 24 -23.48 -0.08 2.09
N GLU A 25 -24.27 -1.14 2.04
CA GLU A 25 -25.70 -1.14 1.75
C GLU A 25 -26.51 -1.64 2.94
N LYS A 26 -27.69 -1.03 3.17
CA LYS A 26 -28.49 -1.27 4.39
C LYS A 26 -28.86 -2.74 4.58
N ASN A 27 -29.09 -3.48 3.50
CA ASN A 27 -29.43 -4.90 3.54
C ASN A 27 -28.31 -5.80 4.10
N ASN A 28 -27.07 -5.30 4.19
CA ASN A 28 -25.94 -6.03 4.76
C ASN A 28 -25.76 -5.80 6.27
N PHE A 29 -26.56 -4.93 6.90
CA PHE A 29 -26.41 -4.52 8.29
C PHE A 29 -27.75 -4.48 9.02
N SER A 30 -27.73 -4.63 10.34
CA SER A 30 -28.94 -4.52 11.15
C SER A 30 -29.39 -3.06 11.31
N SER A 31 -30.66 -2.86 11.68
CA SER A 31 -31.23 -1.52 11.89
C SER A 31 -30.45 -0.69 12.92
N GLU A 32 -29.89 -1.33 13.94
CA GLU A 32 -29.11 -0.68 14.99
C GLU A 32 -27.80 -0.10 14.45
N GLN A 33 -27.29 -0.63 13.33
CA GLN A 33 -26.06 -0.20 12.69
C GLN A 33 -26.26 0.92 11.67
N TYR A 34 -27.49 1.31 11.34
CA TYR A 34 -27.77 2.28 10.27
C TYR A 34 -27.14 3.66 10.50
N SER A 35 -27.03 4.11 11.76
CA SER A 35 -26.36 5.37 12.09
C SER A 35 -24.84 5.28 11.79
N ALA A 36 -24.19 4.20 12.22
CA ALA A 36 -22.77 3.97 11.95
C ALA A 36 -22.49 3.75 10.45
N LEU A 37 -23.38 3.05 9.74
CA LEU A 37 -23.32 2.91 8.28
C LEU A 37 -23.38 4.27 7.59
N HIS A 38 -24.27 5.17 8.04
CA HIS A 38 -24.39 6.51 7.47
C HIS A 38 -23.09 7.31 7.64
N GLU A 39 -22.49 7.28 8.84
CA GLU A 39 -21.22 7.98 9.10
C GLU A 39 -20.07 7.35 8.30
N ALA A 40 -20.02 6.02 8.16
CA ALA A 40 -19.03 5.35 7.33
C ALA A 40 -19.14 5.76 5.86
N LYS A 41 -20.35 5.81 5.28
CA LYS A 41 -20.58 6.29 3.91
C LYS A 41 -20.17 7.76 3.74
N LYS A 42 -20.40 8.60 4.74
CA LYS A 42 -19.96 10.01 4.74
C LYS A 42 -18.44 10.11 4.76
N ASN A 43 -17.76 9.27 5.55
CA ASN A 43 -16.30 9.20 5.57
C ASN A 43 -15.75 8.71 4.22
N ILE A 44 -16.34 7.68 3.61
CA ILE A 44 -15.97 7.25 2.24
C ILE A 44 -16.07 8.42 1.27
N LYS A 45 -17.18 9.16 1.28
CA LYS A 45 -17.38 10.32 0.40
C LYS A 45 -16.33 11.42 0.63
N LYS A 46 -15.99 11.72 1.88
CA LYS A 46 -14.91 12.68 2.20
C LYS A 46 -13.56 12.18 1.72
N GLY A 47 -13.23 10.92 1.95
CA GLY A 47 -12.01 10.29 1.47
C GLY A 47 -11.91 10.35 -0.06
N ASP A 48 -13.00 10.03 -0.76
CA ASP A 48 -13.10 10.08 -2.22
C ASP A 48 -12.82 11.49 -2.78
N ASN A 49 -13.27 12.55 -2.11
CA ASN A 49 -12.97 13.93 -2.54
C ASN A 49 -11.46 14.22 -2.56
N TYR A 50 -10.70 13.69 -1.59
CA TYR A 50 -9.24 13.82 -1.55
C TYR A 50 -8.54 12.82 -2.48
N PHE A 51 -9.11 11.64 -2.65
CA PHE A 51 -8.50 10.59 -3.47
C PHE A 51 -8.57 10.91 -4.97
N PHE A 52 -9.70 11.47 -5.43
CA PHE A 52 -9.96 11.80 -6.83
C PHE A 52 -9.69 13.27 -7.19
N SER A 53 -9.07 14.05 -6.31
CA SER A 53 -8.67 15.43 -6.63
C SER A 53 -7.55 15.45 -7.68
N SER A 54 -7.41 16.56 -8.41
CA SER A 54 -6.39 16.73 -9.46
C SER A 54 -4.97 16.45 -8.98
N ILE A 55 -4.68 16.78 -7.72
CA ILE A 55 -3.52 16.31 -6.99
C ILE A 55 -4.07 15.45 -5.84
N PRO A 56 -3.92 14.11 -5.88
CA PRO A 56 -4.49 13.25 -4.86
C PRO A 56 -3.92 13.51 -3.46
N GLY A 57 -4.80 13.85 -2.52
CA GLY A 57 -4.48 14.03 -1.11
C GLY A 57 -4.49 12.71 -0.34
N TYR A 58 -3.62 11.75 -0.68
CA TYR A 58 -3.67 10.39 -0.14
C TYR A 58 -3.63 10.32 1.40
N GLN A 59 -2.88 11.20 2.07
CA GLN A 59 -2.84 11.23 3.53
C GLN A 59 -4.18 11.64 4.14
N ALA A 60 -4.82 12.68 3.60
CA ALA A 60 -6.14 13.10 4.04
C ALA A 60 -7.21 12.05 3.70
N ALA A 61 -7.11 11.40 2.53
CA ALA A 61 -8.01 10.31 2.14
C ALA A 61 -7.93 9.13 3.13
N LEU A 62 -6.71 8.73 3.54
CA LEU A 62 -6.49 7.66 4.52
C LEU A 62 -7.20 7.92 5.85
N GLU A 63 -7.15 9.15 6.36
CA GLU A 63 -7.79 9.49 7.65
C GLU A 63 -9.29 9.19 7.64
N TYR A 64 -9.98 9.47 6.53
CA TYR A 64 -11.40 9.17 6.39
C TYR A 64 -11.66 7.70 6.06
N TYR A 65 -10.87 7.10 5.17
CA TYR A 65 -11.06 5.69 4.82
C TYR A 65 -10.84 4.75 6.01
N LEU A 66 -9.88 5.04 6.89
CA LEU A 66 -9.65 4.24 8.10
C LEU A 66 -10.82 4.32 9.10
N GLN A 67 -11.54 5.45 9.15
CA GLN A 67 -12.77 5.56 9.94
C GLN A 67 -13.92 4.74 9.34
N ALA A 68 -14.03 4.67 8.02
CA ALA A 68 -15.01 3.78 7.39
C ALA A 68 -14.63 2.29 7.55
N TYR A 69 -13.33 2.00 7.52
CA TYR A 69 -12.78 0.65 7.65
C TYR A 69 -13.06 0.04 9.02
N SER A 70 -13.03 0.84 10.10
CA SER A 70 -13.35 0.35 11.45
C SER A 70 -14.80 -0.15 11.58
N PHE A 71 -15.72 0.33 10.74
CA PHE A 71 -17.10 -0.14 10.68
C PHE A 71 -17.25 -1.40 9.81
N ASN A 72 -16.68 -1.40 8.60
CA ASN A 72 -16.77 -2.53 7.68
C ASN A 72 -15.42 -2.79 6.98
N PRO A 73 -14.57 -3.66 7.55
CA PRO A 73 -13.28 -4.03 6.95
C PRO A 73 -13.42 -5.04 5.80
N ALA A 74 -14.62 -5.59 5.58
CA ALA A 74 -14.90 -6.60 4.57
C ALA A 74 -15.35 -6.02 3.23
N ASN A 75 -14.88 -4.83 2.85
CA ASN A 75 -15.19 -4.20 1.56
C ASN A 75 -13.94 -4.09 0.67
N ALA A 76 -13.99 -4.66 -0.53
CA ALA A 76 -12.86 -4.73 -1.44
C ALA A 76 -12.44 -3.34 -1.94
N GLU A 77 -13.41 -2.50 -2.32
CA GLU A 77 -13.17 -1.16 -2.85
C GLU A 77 -12.51 -0.24 -1.81
N LEU A 78 -13.00 -0.28 -0.56
CA LEU A 78 -12.41 0.48 0.53
C LEU A 78 -10.97 0.02 0.84
N ASN A 79 -10.74 -1.29 0.90
CA ASN A 79 -9.41 -1.84 1.10
C ASN A 79 -8.47 -1.47 -0.05
N TYR A 80 -8.94 -1.51 -1.30
CA TYR A 80 -8.20 -1.08 -2.48
C TYR A 80 -7.79 0.39 -2.38
N LYS A 81 -8.74 1.29 -2.05
CA LYS A 81 -8.48 2.73 -1.88
C LYS A 81 -7.51 3.03 -0.74
N ILE A 82 -7.62 2.32 0.38
CA ILE A 82 -6.67 2.43 1.51
C ILE A 82 -5.28 1.98 1.07
N GLY A 83 -5.18 0.82 0.43
CA GLY A 83 -3.91 0.28 -0.08
C GLY A 83 -3.22 1.22 -1.06
N LYS A 84 -3.96 1.74 -2.05
CA LYS A 84 -3.46 2.72 -3.03
C LYS A 84 -3.03 4.02 -2.36
N SER A 85 -3.78 4.49 -1.35
CA SER A 85 -3.42 5.69 -0.60
C SER A 85 -2.17 5.50 0.24
N TYR A 86 -1.98 4.34 0.88
CA TYR A 86 -0.73 4.03 1.59
C TYR A 86 0.46 4.00 0.63
N LEU A 87 0.34 3.41 -0.55
CA LEU A 87 1.39 3.43 -1.58
C LEU A 87 1.75 4.85 -2.03
N GLY A 88 0.78 5.76 -2.05
CA GLY A 88 0.98 7.19 -2.33
C GLY A 88 1.54 7.99 -1.15
N SER A 89 1.67 7.39 0.05
CA SER A 89 2.13 8.07 1.27
C SER A 89 3.60 7.75 1.60
N VAL A 90 4.10 8.27 2.72
CA VAL A 90 5.41 7.86 3.27
C VAL A 90 5.38 6.44 3.86
N GLN A 91 4.21 5.93 4.26
CA GLN A 91 4.03 4.63 4.92
C GLN A 91 3.68 3.51 3.92
N LYS A 92 4.44 3.40 2.83
CA LYS A 92 4.08 2.57 1.65
C LYS A 92 3.85 1.10 1.98
N VAL A 93 4.67 0.53 2.86
CA VAL A 93 4.58 -0.89 3.25
C VAL A 93 3.25 -1.24 3.92
N LYS A 94 2.60 -0.27 4.59
CA LYS A 94 1.28 -0.50 5.21
C LYS A 94 0.18 -0.80 4.19
N SER A 95 0.42 -0.61 2.90
CA SER A 95 -0.54 -0.94 1.83
C SER A 95 -0.80 -2.44 1.69
N ILE A 96 0.21 -3.29 1.94
CA ILE A 96 0.18 -4.74 1.66
C ILE A 96 -1.07 -5.42 2.23
N PRO A 97 -1.35 -5.36 3.54
CA PRO A 97 -2.50 -6.08 4.11
C PRO A 97 -3.84 -5.63 3.53
N PHE A 98 -3.99 -4.36 3.18
CA PHE A 98 -5.22 -3.85 2.57
C PHE A 98 -5.36 -4.29 1.12
N LEU A 99 -4.29 -4.23 0.32
CA LEU A 99 -4.32 -4.69 -1.06
C LEU A 99 -4.54 -6.21 -1.15
N GLU A 100 -3.92 -6.99 -0.25
CA GLU A 100 -4.16 -8.43 -0.13
C GLU A 100 -5.61 -8.72 0.27
N LYS A 101 -6.14 -7.97 1.23
CA LYS A 101 -7.55 -8.09 1.63
C LYS A 101 -8.47 -7.75 0.46
N ALA A 102 -8.20 -6.69 -0.29
CA ALA A 102 -8.97 -6.32 -1.48
C ALA A 102 -8.96 -7.45 -2.50
N ALA A 103 -7.79 -8.03 -2.81
CA ALA A 103 -7.63 -9.14 -3.73
C ALA A 103 -8.34 -10.42 -3.27
N SER A 104 -8.41 -10.67 -1.96
CA SER A 104 -9.14 -11.81 -1.39
C SER A 104 -10.66 -11.68 -1.54
N LEU A 105 -11.17 -10.44 -1.55
CA LEU A 105 -12.61 -10.13 -1.60
C LEU A 105 -13.10 -9.96 -3.05
N ASN A 106 -12.34 -9.27 -3.89
CA ASN A 106 -12.63 -9.05 -5.31
C ASN A 106 -11.33 -8.83 -6.10
N LYS A 107 -10.97 -9.80 -6.95
CA LYS A 107 -9.76 -9.76 -7.77
C LYS A 107 -9.79 -8.69 -8.88
N GLU A 108 -10.99 -8.23 -9.26
CA GLU A 108 -11.21 -7.25 -10.32
C GLU A 108 -11.46 -5.83 -9.76
N VAL A 109 -11.28 -5.60 -8.46
CA VAL A 109 -11.48 -4.27 -7.84
C VAL A 109 -10.58 -3.22 -8.52
N GLY A 110 -11.07 -1.99 -8.69
CA GLY A 110 -10.37 -0.93 -9.41
C GLY A 110 -10.42 -1.03 -10.94
N LYS A 111 -11.04 -2.07 -11.52
CA LYS A 111 -11.32 -2.16 -12.95
C LYS A 111 -12.39 -1.14 -13.37
N THR A 112 -12.16 -0.47 -14.49
CA THR A 112 -13.16 0.40 -15.15
C THR A 112 -13.48 -0.14 -16.54
N LYS A 113 -14.32 0.58 -17.30
CA LYS A 113 -14.58 0.23 -18.70
C LYS A 113 -13.35 0.46 -19.58
N GLU A 114 -12.55 1.46 -19.21
CA GLU A 114 -11.39 1.95 -19.95
C GLU A 114 -10.11 1.25 -19.50
N GLN A 115 -9.99 0.93 -18.20
CA GLN A 115 -8.75 0.39 -17.62
C GLN A 115 -8.97 -0.96 -16.94
N PRO A 116 -8.04 -1.91 -17.08
CA PRO A 116 -8.06 -3.14 -16.29
C PRO A 116 -7.81 -2.83 -14.82
N SER A 117 -8.10 -3.79 -13.94
CA SER A 117 -7.72 -3.67 -12.52
C SER A 117 -6.20 -3.51 -12.40
N ASP A 118 -5.74 -2.46 -11.72
CA ASP A 118 -4.33 -2.24 -11.38
C ASP A 118 -3.92 -2.96 -10.08
N LEU A 119 -4.79 -3.77 -9.48
CA LEU A 119 -4.57 -4.37 -8.16
C LEU A 119 -3.27 -5.20 -8.09
N GLN A 120 -3.01 -6.04 -9.08
CA GLN A 120 -1.78 -6.85 -9.14
C GLN A 120 -0.53 -5.98 -9.30
N TYR A 121 -0.63 -4.89 -10.05
CA TYR A 121 0.46 -3.93 -10.18
C TYR A 121 0.75 -3.21 -8.85
N LEU A 122 -0.29 -2.79 -8.12
CA LEU A 122 -0.15 -2.18 -6.80
C LEU A 122 0.47 -3.15 -5.79
N LEU A 123 0.02 -4.40 -5.77
CA LEU A 123 0.61 -5.46 -4.94
C LEU A 123 2.08 -5.68 -5.28
N ALA A 124 2.42 -5.76 -6.57
CA ALA A 124 3.80 -5.93 -7.01
C ALA A 124 4.70 -4.79 -6.51
N ARG A 125 4.23 -3.54 -6.60
CA ARG A 125 4.95 -2.38 -6.05
C ARG A 125 5.10 -2.46 -4.53
N ALA A 126 4.05 -2.85 -3.82
CA ALA A 126 4.06 -2.97 -2.37
C ALA A 126 5.07 -4.03 -1.90
N TYR A 127 5.05 -5.22 -2.51
CA TYR A 127 6.00 -6.29 -2.23
C TYR A 127 7.43 -5.90 -2.58
N HIS A 128 7.64 -5.24 -3.72
CA HIS A 128 8.97 -4.76 -4.12
C HIS A 128 9.55 -3.81 -3.07
N LEU A 129 8.75 -2.85 -2.58
CA LEU A 129 9.16 -1.92 -1.53
C LEU A 129 9.40 -2.59 -0.17
N ASN A 130 8.86 -3.79 0.04
CA ASN A 130 9.02 -4.57 1.26
C ASN A 130 10.06 -5.70 1.12
N TYR A 131 10.89 -5.67 0.08
CA TYR A 131 11.93 -6.68 -0.20
C TYR A 131 11.37 -8.10 -0.47
N GLU A 132 10.06 -8.22 -0.72
CA GLU A 132 9.40 -9.48 -1.05
C GLU A 132 9.47 -9.74 -2.57
N PHE A 133 10.70 -9.83 -3.09
CA PHE A 133 10.97 -9.76 -4.53
C PHE A 133 10.30 -10.86 -5.35
N ASP A 134 10.26 -12.10 -4.86
CA ASP A 134 9.61 -13.19 -5.59
C ASP A 134 8.12 -12.93 -5.77
N ARG A 135 7.44 -12.49 -4.70
CA ARG A 135 6.02 -12.11 -4.75
C ARG A 135 5.80 -10.91 -5.67
N ALA A 136 6.72 -9.93 -5.63
CA ALA A 136 6.67 -8.78 -6.53
C ALA A 136 6.75 -9.19 -8.00
N ILE A 137 7.72 -10.05 -8.35
CA ILE A 137 7.90 -10.56 -9.71
C ILE A 137 6.66 -11.32 -10.19
N THR A 138 6.10 -12.21 -9.36
CA THR A 138 4.87 -12.94 -9.69
C THR A 138 3.69 -12.01 -9.92
N ALA A 139 3.49 -11.00 -9.06
CA ALA A 139 2.40 -10.05 -9.19
C ALA A 139 2.56 -9.16 -10.44
N TYR A 140 3.78 -8.71 -10.77
CA TYR A 140 4.08 -7.98 -12.00
C TYR A 140 3.75 -8.80 -13.26
N GLN A 141 4.14 -10.08 -13.28
CA GLN A 141 3.84 -10.99 -14.38
C GLN A 141 2.34 -11.25 -14.50
N THR A 142 1.65 -11.45 -13.37
CA THR A 142 0.19 -11.63 -13.34
C THR A 142 -0.53 -10.40 -13.92
N TYR A 143 -0.10 -9.19 -13.55
CA TYR A 143 -0.65 -7.97 -14.13
C TYR A 143 -0.43 -7.90 -15.64
N MET A 144 0.80 -8.06 -16.14
CA MET A 144 1.09 -8.02 -17.58
C MET A 144 0.25 -9.03 -18.38
N ASN A 145 0.08 -10.25 -17.86
CA ASN A 145 -0.70 -11.30 -18.52
C ASN A 145 -2.20 -11.00 -18.56
N SER A 146 -2.70 -10.07 -17.73
CA SER A 146 -4.11 -9.65 -17.71
C SER A 146 -4.41 -8.50 -18.68
N LEU A 147 -3.39 -7.87 -19.26
CA LEU A 147 -3.54 -6.68 -20.11
C LEU A 147 -3.88 -7.05 -21.56
N SER A 148 -4.66 -6.20 -22.20
CA SER A 148 -4.78 -6.21 -23.66
C SER A 148 -3.46 -5.80 -24.31
N PRO A 149 -3.21 -6.13 -25.59
CA PRO A 149 -1.98 -5.70 -26.28
C PRO A 149 -1.75 -4.18 -26.24
N ALA A 150 -2.81 -3.38 -26.34
CA ALA A 150 -2.74 -1.93 -26.25
C ALA A 150 -2.21 -1.47 -24.88
N HIS A 151 -2.87 -1.87 -23.79
CA HIS A 151 -2.44 -1.51 -22.44
C HIS A 151 -1.07 -2.09 -22.08
N LEU A 152 -0.76 -3.32 -22.53
CA LEU A 152 0.54 -3.93 -22.30
C LEU A 152 1.65 -3.08 -22.91
N SER A 153 1.48 -2.57 -24.13
CA SER A 153 2.50 -1.74 -24.79
C SER A 153 2.84 -0.46 -24.04
N GLU A 154 1.90 0.08 -23.25
CA GLU A 154 2.10 1.30 -22.45
C GLU A 154 2.97 1.06 -21.21
N VAL A 155 2.89 -0.12 -20.59
CA VAL A 155 3.50 -0.38 -19.27
C VAL A 155 4.59 -1.46 -19.28
N GLN A 156 4.70 -2.25 -20.35
CA GLN A 156 5.58 -3.43 -20.41
C GLN A 156 7.03 -3.09 -20.08
N HIS A 157 7.56 -2.02 -20.66
CA HIS A 157 8.95 -1.63 -20.46
C HIS A 157 9.25 -1.32 -18.98
N ASP A 158 8.37 -0.58 -18.32
CA ASP A 158 8.56 -0.19 -16.91
C ASP A 158 8.38 -1.37 -15.96
N ILE A 159 7.44 -2.27 -16.25
CA ILE A 159 7.26 -3.49 -15.46
C ILE A 159 8.47 -4.43 -15.62
N GLN A 160 8.97 -4.63 -16.85
CA GLN A 160 10.17 -5.44 -17.09
C GLN A 160 11.39 -4.87 -16.37
N ARG A 161 11.52 -3.54 -16.34
CA ARG A 161 12.56 -2.85 -15.56
C ARG A 161 12.40 -3.11 -14.06
N ALA A 162 11.19 -3.01 -13.53
CA ALA A 162 10.92 -3.30 -12.12
C ALA A 162 11.24 -4.76 -11.75
N VAL A 163 10.91 -5.72 -12.63
CA VAL A 163 11.29 -7.14 -12.47
C VAL A 163 12.81 -7.30 -12.49
N LYS A 164 13.52 -6.60 -13.38
CA LYS A 164 14.99 -6.62 -13.40
C LYS A 164 15.56 -6.07 -12.09
N HIS A 165 15.01 -4.98 -11.56
CA HIS A 165 15.44 -4.43 -10.27
C HIS A 165 15.24 -5.43 -9.12
N CYS A 166 14.11 -6.13 -9.07
CA CYS A 166 13.86 -7.18 -8.07
C CYS A 166 14.96 -8.26 -8.12
N LYS A 167 15.29 -8.76 -9.31
CA LYS A 167 16.34 -9.79 -9.49
C LYS A 167 17.74 -9.31 -9.12
N THR A 168 18.07 -8.07 -9.48
CA THR A 168 19.33 -7.44 -9.06
C THR A 168 19.38 -7.31 -7.55
N ALA A 169 18.30 -6.86 -6.90
CA ALA A 169 18.23 -6.70 -5.46
C ALA A 169 18.37 -8.06 -4.73
N GLN A 170 17.73 -9.12 -5.22
CA GLN A 170 17.94 -10.49 -4.72
C GLN A 170 19.41 -10.89 -4.77
N THR A 171 20.09 -10.60 -5.89
CA THR A 171 21.51 -10.94 -6.07
C THR A 171 22.40 -10.13 -5.12
N MET A 172 22.14 -8.84 -4.96
CA MET A 172 22.90 -7.96 -4.06
C MET A 172 22.68 -8.30 -2.59
N MET A 173 21.46 -8.69 -2.21
CA MET A 173 21.16 -9.11 -0.83
C MET A 173 21.78 -10.48 -0.49
N ALA A 174 21.87 -11.37 -1.47
CA ALA A 174 22.58 -12.64 -1.30
C ALA A 174 24.11 -12.46 -1.22
N ASN A 175 24.64 -11.38 -1.81
CA ASN A 175 26.07 -11.07 -1.86
C ASN A 175 26.35 -9.69 -1.25
N PRO A 176 26.17 -9.51 0.07
CA PRO A 176 26.33 -8.21 0.70
C PRO A 176 27.78 -7.73 0.57
N VAL A 177 27.96 -6.52 0.05
CA VAL A 177 29.26 -5.85 0.02
C VAL A 177 29.48 -5.15 1.36
N ARG A 178 30.68 -5.27 1.92
CA ARG A 178 31.06 -4.51 3.10
C ARG A 178 31.11 -3.03 2.73
N VAL A 179 30.26 -2.23 3.38
CA VAL A 179 30.24 -0.78 3.24
C VAL A 179 30.59 -0.12 4.57
N PHE A 180 31.27 1.03 4.49
CA PHE A 180 31.50 1.91 5.64
C PHE A 180 30.57 3.11 5.46
N ILE A 181 29.77 3.39 6.49
CA ILE A 181 28.86 4.52 6.50
C ILE A 181 29.35 5.48 7.56
N ASP A 182 29.95 6.57 7.11
CA ASP A 182 30.47 7.61 7.99
C ASP A 182 29.49 8.78 8.04
N ASN A 183 29.17 9.22 9.26
CA ASN A 183 28.50 10.49 9.45
C ASN A 183 29.55 11.59 9.20
N LEU A 184 29.31 12.39 8.16
CA LEU A 184 30.23 13.45 7.74
C LEU A 184 30.39 14.59 8.78
N GLY A 185 29.53 14.65 9.80
CA GLY A 185 29.58 15.63 10.88
C GLY A 185 29.28 17.06 10.43
N ALA A 186 29.38 18.00 11.38
CA ALA A 186 29.21 19.42 11.08
C ALA A 186 30.26 19.89 10.03
N PRO A 187 29.88 20.73 9.05
CA PRO A 187 28.65 21.51 9.01
C PRO A 187 27.44 20.81 8.39
N ILE A 188 27.46 19.51 8.12
CA ILE A 188 26.33 18.73 7.59
C ILE A 188 25.77 17.73 8.62
N ASN A 189 24.75 16.96 8.26
CA ASN A 189 24.03 16.04 9.14
C ASN A 189 23.49 16.74 10.41
N SER A 190 22.92 17.94 10.26
CA SER A 190 22.31 18.65 11.40
C SER A 190 20.97 18.06 11.82
N ILE A 191 20.38 18.64 12.88
CA ILE A 191 19.01 18.32 13.31
C ILE A 191 17.95 18.83 12.33
N TYR A 192 18.32 19.70 11.38
CA TYR A 192 17.40 20.28 10.41
C TYR A 192 17.42 19.45 9.11
N PRO A 193 16.29 19.40 8.37
CA PRO A 193 16.24 18.71 7.10
C PRO A 193 17.32 19.22 6.14
N GLU A 194 18.08 18.27 5.60
CA GLU A 194 19.07 18.47 4.55
C GLU A 194 18.74 17.46 3.45
N TYR A 195 18.52 17.94 2.23
CA TYR A 195 18.00 17.12 1.14
C TYR A 195 18.57 17.51 -0.22
N SER A 196 18.34 16.63 -1.19
CA SER A 196 18.84 16.75 -2.56
C SER A 196 20.36 16.97 -2.65
N PRO A 197 21.19 16.14 -1.99
CA PRO A 197 22.63 16.25 -2.13
C PRO A 197 23.06 15.94 -3.57
N ILE A 198 23.96 16.76 -4.10
CA ILE A 198 24.63 16.56 -5.39
C ILE A 198 26.13 16.64 -5.13
N ILE A 199 26.84 15.63 -5.60
CA ILE A 199 28.31 15.57 -5.58
C ILE A 199 28.78 15.93 -7.00
N ASP A 200 29.80 16.78 -7.11
CA ASP A 200 30.45 17.06 -8.39
C ASP A 200 31.16 15.80 -8.94
N PRO A 201 31.42 15.71 -10.25
CA PRO A 201 32.05 14.53 -10.84
C PRO A 201 33.43 14.18 -10.25
N GLU A 202 34.15 15.18 -9.74
CA GLU A 202 35.45 15.03 -9.09
C GLU A 202 35.37 14.61 -7.62
N GLU A 203 34.17 14.48 -7.05
CA GLU A 203 33.91 14.15 -5.64
C GLU A 203 34.55 15.13 -4.63
N LYS A 204 34.71 16.40 -5.02
CA LYS A 204 35.33 17.46 -4.23
C LYS A 204 34.33 18.45 -3.63
N MET A 205 33.11 18.49 -4.16
CA MET A 205 32.07 19.43 -3.73
C MET A 205 30.75 18.70 -3.51
N LEU A 206 30.20 18.88 -2.32
CA LEU A 206 28.84 18.47 -1.98
C LEU A 206 27.95 19.71 -1.87
N VAL A 207 26.95 19.79 -2.73
CA VAL A 207 25.90 20.82 -2.68
C VAL A 207 24.63 20.17 -2.15
N PHE A 208 23.97 20.80 -1.17
CA PHE A 208 22.72 20.29 -0.59
C PHE A 208 21.80 21.46 -0.22
N THR A 209 20.50 21.20 -0.13
CA THR A 209 19.52 22.15 0.39
C THR A 209 19.34 21.92 1.89
N SER A 210 19.20 22.99 2.68
CA SER A 210 18.99 22.89 4.13
C SER A 210 17.88 23.85 4.58
N CYS A 211 17.03 23.40 5.50
CA CYS A 211 15.98 24.22 6.13
C CYS A 211 16.39 24.74 7.50
N ARG A 212 17.63 25.22 7.64
CA ARG A 212 18.12 25.81 8.89
C ARG A 212 17.49 27.20 9.11
N PRO A 213 17.39 27.68 10.36
CA PRO A 213 16.87 29.03 10.64
C PRO A 213 17.66 30.16 9.94
N SER A 214 18.94 29.93 9.63
CA SER A 214 19.79 30.87 8.90
C SER A 214 19.59 30.86 7.39
N THR A 215 18.71 30.02 6.86
CA THR A 215 18.40 29.92 5.44
C THR A 215 17.09 30.61 5.16
N THR A 216 17.00 31.38 4.07
CA THR A 216 15.78 32.13 3.72
C THR A 216 14.76 31.29 2.95
N GLY A 217 15.12 30.07 2.52
CA GLY A 217 14.30 29.23 1.65
C GLY A 217 14.00 29.88 0.29
N GLY A 218 13.50 29.08 -0.65
CA GLY A 218 12.95 29.50 -1.94
C GLY A 218 11.66 28.74 -2.21
#